data_AF-A0AAD7JML1-F1
#
_entry.id   AF-A0AAD7JML1-F1
#
_cell.length_a   1.000
_cell.length_b   1.000
_cell.length_c   1.000
_cell.angle_alpha   90.00
_cell.angle_beta   90.00
_cell.angle_gamma   90.00
#
_symmetry.space_group_name_H-M   'P 1'
#
loop_
_entity.id
_entity.type
_entity.pdbx_description
1 polymer ?
#
loop_
_entity_poly.entity_id
_entity_poly.type
_entity_poly.pdbx_seq_one_letter_code
_entity_poly.pdbx_strand_id
1 'polypeptide(L)'
;MKTPIPLAVLLGLSITAYGICPGFNFAIGNIISLGEGVSQWNVYNSSCFVIDGLTTTKNPCTQGIFGCSPTPIFFDHYTSSITGLNYTCLRDPNSEVCGNDVISVCVRAIQFKP
;
A
#
# COMPACT_ATOMS: atom_id res chain seq x y z
N MET A 1 20.85 48.38 -30.05
CA MET A 1 21.35 46.98 -29.96
C MET A 1 20.31 46.18 -29.20
N LYS A 2 19.65 45.19 -29.83
CA LYS A 2 18.57 44.37 -29.24
C LYS A 2 19.15 43.00 -28.89
N THR A 3 19.29 42.71 -27.61
CA THR A 3 19.72 41.41 -27.10
C THR A 3 18.52 40.47 -27.00
N PRO A 4 18.53 39.27 -27.63
CA PRO A 4 17.48 38.28 -27.42
C PRO A 4 17.71 37.53 -26.10
N ILE A 5 16.67 37.43 -25.27
CA ILE A 5 16.66 36.66 -24.02
C ILE A 5 16.42 35.18 -24.39
N PRO A 6 17.29 34.24 -23.98
CA PRO A 6 17.10 32.83 -24.31
C PRO A 6 15.95 32.23 -23.48
N LEU A 7 15.05 31.50 -24.16
CA LEU A 7 14.04 30.65 -23.54
C LEU A 7 14.74 29.55 -22.72
N ALA A 8 14.64 29.61 -21.40
CA ALA A 8 15.05 28.52 -20.53
C ALA A 8 14.04 27.35 -20.65
N VAL A 9 14.48 26.24 -21.23
CA VAL A 9 13.74 24.98 -21.24
C VAL A 9 13.83 24.37 -19.84
N LEU A 10 12.72 24.41 -19.10
CA LEU A 10 12.55 23.66 -17.86
C LEU A 10 12.45 22.17 -18.19
N LEU A 11 13.56 21.45 -18.00
CA LEU A 11 13.57 19.98 -18.02
C LEU A 11 12.79 19.48 -16.80
N GLY A 12 11.53 19.11 -17.01
CA GLY A 12 10.71 18.45 -16.00
C GLY A 12 11.30 17.07 -15.68
N LEU A 13 11.71 16.87 -14.44
CA LEU A 13 12.01 15.54 -13.89
C LEU A 13 10.71 14.74 -13.82
N SER A 14 10.45 13.92 -14.83
CA SER A 14 9.40 12.91 -14.79
C SER A 14 9.84 11.81 -13.81
N ILE A 15 9.50 11.97 -12.53
CA ILE A 15 9.58 10.86 -11.58
C ILE A 15 8.53 9.86 -12.03
N THR A 16 8.96 8.82 -12.75
CA THR A 16 8.09 7.67 -12.99
C THR A 16 7.86 7.04 -11.62
N ALA A 17 6.71 7.31 -11.02
CA ALA A 17 6.22 6.49 -9.91
C ALA A 17 6.07 5.08 -10.48
N TYR A 18 7.07 4.23 -10.25
CA TYR A 18 6.87 2.79 -10.37
C TYR A 18 5.78 2.48 -9.36
N GLY A 19 4.56 2.26 -9.87
CA GLY A 19 3.44 1.96 -8.99
C GLY A 19 3.73 0.68 -8.24
N ILE A 20 3.45 0.65 -6.96
CA ILE A 20 3.59 -0.55 -6.13
C ILE A 20 2.60 -1.61 -6.59
N CYS A 21 2.95 -2.88 -6.42
CA CYS A 21 2.14 -4.04 -6.73
C CYS A 21 1.53 -3.99 -8.14
N PRO A 22 2.36 -4.00 -9.21
CA PRO A 22 1.87 -3.93 -10.57
C PRO A 22 0.85 -5.04 -10.87
N GLY A 23 -0.34 -4.66 -11.33
CA GLY A 23 -1.44 -5.58 -11.60
C GLY A 23 -2.38 -5.87 -10.42
N PHE A 24 -2.17 -5.20 -9.28
CA PHE A 24 -3.03 -5.28 -8.09
C PHE A 24 -3.80 -3.97 -7.89
N ASN A 25 -4.77 -4.00 -6.97
CA ASN A 25 -5.58 -2.82 -6.63
C ASN A 25 -4.90 -1.97 -5.57
N PHE A 26 -4.40 -2.61 -4.52
CA PHE A 26 -3.82 -1.95 -3.34
C PHE A 26 -2.58 -2.71 -2.86
N ALA A 27 -1.93 -2.17 -1.84
CA ALA A 27 -0.83 -2.79 -1.12
C ALA A 27 -1.00 -2.57 0.38
N ILE A 28 -0.45 -3.46 1.21
CA ILE A 28 -0.41 -3.27 2.67
C ILE A 28 1.05 -3.18 3.09
N GLY A 29 1.37 -2.12 3.84
CA GLY A 29 2.69 -1.89 4.41
C GLY A 29 3.03 -2.83 5.57
N ASN A 30 4.26 -2.72 6.06
CA ASN A 30 4.72 -3.40 7.26
C ASN A 30 4.16 -2.75 8.53
N ILE A 31 4.43 -3.39 9.67
CA ILE A 31 4.10 -2.82 10.98
C ILE A 31 4.85 -1.51 11.21
N ILE A 32 4.11 -0.47 11.57
CA ILE A 32 4.61 0.81 12.06
C ILE A 32 4.37 0.84 13.57
N SER A 33 5.44 0.87 14.37
CA SER A 33 5.32 1.02 15.82
C SER A 33 5.10 2.49 16.18
N LEU A 34 4.02 2.77 16.92
CA LEU A 34 3.72 4.12 17.43
C LEU A 34 4.14 4.32 18.89
N GLY A 35 4.78 3.32 19.50
CA GLY A 35 5.09 3.30 20.93
C GLY A 35 3.96 2.71 21.77
N GLU A 36 4.24 2.44 23.06
CA GLU A 36 3.26 1.97 24.06
C GLU A 36 2.47 0.70 23.66
N GLY A 37 3.04 -0.15 22.80
CA GLY A 37 2.38 -1.35 22.27
C GLY A 37 1.33 -1.08 21.20
N VAL A 38 1.20 0.17 20.74
CA VAL A 38 0.33 0.55 19.62
C VAL A 38 1.06 0.28 18.31
N SER A 39 0.37 -0.43 17.42
CA SER A 39 0.87 -0.78 16.08
C SER A 39 -0.10 -0.27 15.02
N GLN A 40 0.46 0.21 13.92
CA GLN A 40 -0.28 0.68 12.76
C GLN A 40 0.14 -0.08 11.50
N TRP A 41 -0.82 -0.33 10.62
CA TRP A 41 -0.60 -0.79 9.26
C TRP A 41 -1.39 0.08 8.31
N ASN A 42 -0.76 0.47 7.21
CA ASN A 42 -1.38 1.28 6.17
C ASN A 42 -1.73 0.44 4.95
N VAL A 43 -2.86 0.77 4.34
CA VAL A 43 -3.26 0.27 3.02
C VAL A 43 -3.03 1.39 2.02
N TYR A 44 -2.28 1.10 0.97
CA TYR A 44 -1.87 2.04 -0.06
C TYR A 44 -2.56 1.73 -1.38
N ASN A 45 -2.86 2.77 -2.17
CA ASN A 45 -3.08 2.59 -3.59
C ASN A 45 -1.75 2.48 -4.35
N SER A 46 -1.81 2.21 -5.66
CA SER A 46 -0.62 2.07 -6.51
C SER A 46 0.28 3.31 -6.55
N SER A 47 -0.21 4.48 -6.17
CA SER A 47 0.55 5.74 -6.10
C SER A 47 1.09 6.05 -4.70
N CYS A 48 1.12 5.07 -3.79
CA CYS A 48 1.56 5.23 -2.40
C CYS A 48 0.73 6.21 -1.55
N PHE A 49 -0.50 6.53 -1.95
CA PHE A 49 -1.41 7.23 -1.06
C PHE A 49 -2.05 6.24 -0.08
N VAL A 50 -2.04 6.58 1.21
CA VAL A 50 -2.78 5.83 2.23
C VAL A 50 -4.28 6.02 1.99
N ILE A 51 -4.99 4.90 1.82
CA ILE A 51 -6.44 4.88 1.56
C ILE A 51 -7.25 4.24 2.69
N ASP A 52 -6.61 3.42 3.51
CA ASP A 52 -7.21 2.74 4.66
C ASP A 52 -6.08 2.35 5.64
N GLY A 53 -6.41 1.86 6.82
CA GLY A 53 -5.42 1.41 7.78
C GLY A 53 -6.01 0.90 9.08
N LEU A 54 -5.20 0.18 9.84
CA LEU A 54 -5.56 -0.34 11.16
C LEU A 54 -4.54 0.15 12.18
N THR A 55 -5.00 0.85 13.20
CA THR A 55 -4.23 1.17 14.40
C THR A 55 -4.82 0.40 15.57
N THR A 56 -4.02 -0.43 16.23
CA THR A 56 -4.50 -1.30 17.32
C THR A 56 -3.38 -1.68 18.29
N THR A 57 -3.77 -2.02 19.52
CA THR A 57 -2.91 -2.64 20.54
C THR A 57 -3.08 -4.17 20.60
N LYS A 58 -3.90 -4.72 19.70
CA LYS A 58 -4.28 -6.14 19.65
C LYS A 58 -3.76 -6.80 18.37
N ASN A 59 -4.04 -8.09 18.22
CA ASN A 59 -3.68 -8.84 17.01
C ASN A 59 -4.42 -8.30 15.78
N PRO A 60 -3.72 -7.81 14.72
CA PRO A 60 -4.35 -7.27 13.52
C PRO A 60 -5.13 -8.32 12.73
N CYS A 61 -4.77 -9.60 12.84
CA CYS A 61 -5.40 -10.72 12.13
C CYS A 61 -6.82 -11.04 12.61
N THR A 62 -7.18 -10.58 13.81
CA THR A 62 -8.48 -10.84 14.44
C THR A 62 -9.24 -9.56 14.73
N GLN A 63 -8.74 -8.41 14.28
CA GLN A 63 -9.30 -7.10 14.57
C GLN A 63 -9.50 -6.32 13.27
N GLY A 64 -10.76 -5.95 13.01
CA GLY A 64 -11.10 -5.01 11.96
C GLY A 64 -10.95 -5.60 10.56
N ILE A 65 -9.98 -5.08 9.82
CA ILE A 65 -9.95 -5.11 8.35
C ILE A 65 -9.01 -6.16 7.76
N PHE A 66 -8.17 -6.82 8.56
CA PHE A 66 -7.20 -7.80 8.06
C PHE A 66 -7.51 -9.21 8.53
N GLY A 67 -7.31 -10.17 7.63
CA GLY A 67 -7.23 -11.60 7.92
C GLY A 67 -5.80 -12.09 7.64
N CYS A 68 -5.41 -13.14 8.36
CA CYS A 68 -4.09 -13.73 8.22
C CYS A 68 -4.15 -15.21 7.88
N SER A 69 -3.19 -15.62 7.07
CA SER A 69 -2.95 -17.02 6.73
C SER A 69 -2.40 -17.84 7.90
N PRO A 70 -2.50 -19.18 7.83
CA PRO A 70 -1.69 -20.08 8.63
C PRO A 70 -0.19 -19.85 8.42
N THR A 71 0.64 -20.44 9.28
CA THR A 71 2.10 -20.33 9.19
C THR A 71 2.63 -20.76 7.80
N PRO A 72 3.56 -20.00 7.18
CA PRO A 72 4.12 -18.72 7.63
C PRO A 72 3.09 -17.58 7.53
N ILE A 73 2.87 -16.86 8.64
CA ILE A 73 1.79 -15.88 8.78
C ILE A 73 2.07 -14.67 7.89
N PHE A 74 1.07 -14.26 7.11
CA PHE A 74 0.99 -12.99 6.38
C PHE A 74 -0.47 -12.60 6.22
N PHE A 75 -0.75 -11.33 5.92
CA PHE A 75 -2.10 -10.90 5.60
C PHE A 75 -2.56 -11.54 4.29
N ASP A 76 -3.56 -12.42 4.33
CA ASP A 76 -4.13 -13.09 3.15
C ASP A 76 -5.49 -12.51 2.74
N HIS A 77 -6.11 -11.73 3.62
CA HIS A 77 -7.39 -11.07 3.41
C HIS A 77 -7.38 -9.63 3.88
N TYR A 78 -8.09 -8.78 3.14
CA TYR A 78 -8.39 -7.40 3.50
C TYR A 78 -9.85 -7.09 3.20
N THR A 79 -10.54 -6.48 4.13
CA THR A 79 -11.89 -5.94 3.97
C THR A 79 -11.81 -4.43 4.09
N SER A 80 -12.16 -3.69 3.05
CA SER A 80 -12.11 -2.23 3.12
C SER A 80 -13.09 -1.68 4.15
N SER A 81 -12.60 -0.81 5.04
CA SER A 81 -13.45 -0.12 6.02
C SER A 81 -14.42 0.87 5.37
N ILE A 82 -14.11 1.32 4.16
CA ILE A 82 -14.89 2.31 3.40
C ILE A 82 -16.00 1.64 2.59
N THR A 83 -15.67 0.59 1.83
CA THR A 83 -16.61 -0.04 0.88
C THR A 83 -17.19 -1.35 1.38
N GLY A 84 -16.61 -1.97 2.41
CA GLY A 84 -16.96 -3.31 2.88
C GLY A 84 -16.58 -4.43 1.90
N LEU A 85 -15.89 -4.12 0.80
CA LEU A 85 -15.47 -5.12 -0.18
C LEU A 85 -14.31 -5.97 0.35
N ASN A 86 -14.33 -7.25 0.00
CA ASN A 86 -13.30 -8.21 0.35
C ASN A 86 -12.29 -8.39 -0.78
N TYR A 87 -11.03 -8.49 -0.38
CA TYR A 87 -9.87 -8.62 -1.26
C TYR A 87 -9.00 -9.79 -0.81
N THR A 88 -8.28 -10.37 -1.77
CA THR A 88 -7.22 -11.35 -1.51
C THR A 88 -5.88 -10.65 -1.52
N CYS A 89 -5.06 -10.98 -0.54
CA CYS A 89 -3.71 -10.49 -0.41
C CYS A 89 -2.71 -11.60 -0.80
N LEU A 90 -1.65 -11.22 -1.50
CA LEU A 90 -0.54 -12.08 -1.91
C LEU A 90 0.76 -11.44 -1.41
N ARG A 91 1.72 -12.23 -0.96
CA ARG A 91 3.05 -11.69 -0.58
C ARG A 91 3.65 -10.88 -1.71
N ASP A 92 4.20 -9.73 -1.36
CA ASP A 92 4.93 -8.90 -2.32
C ASP A 92 6.22 -9.64 -2.75
N PRO A 93 6.39 -9.95 -4.05
CA PRO A 93 7.62 -10.57 -4.54
C PRO A 93 8.74 -9.57 -4.79
N ASN A 94 8.44 -8.27 -4.86
CA ASN A 94 9.35 -7.24 -5.37
C ASN A 94 9.96 -6.38 -4.25
N SER A 95 9.49 -6.52 -3.01
CA SER A 95 9.93 -5.72 -1.85
C SER A 95 9.84 -4.22 -2.12
N GLU A 96 8.69 -3.81 -2.64
CA GLU A 96 8.38 -2.43 -3.00
C GLU A 96 8.25 -1.56 -1.75
N VAL A 97 8.36 -0.24 -1.93
CA VAL A 97 8.35 0.71 -0.82
C VAL A 97 7.47 1.92 -1.09
N CYS A 98 6.75 2.36 -0.06
CA CYS A 98 6.06 3.64 -0.03
C CYS A 98 6.70 4.56 1.01
N GLY A 99 7.58 5.45 0.55
CA GLY A 99 8.41 6.25 1.43
C GLY A 99 9.36 5.36 2.22
N ASN A 100 9.11 5.24 3.53
CA ASN A 100 9.88 4.39 4.45
C ASN A 100 9.17 3.08 4.82
N ASP A 101 7.96 2.85 4.30
CA ASP A 101 7.18 1.65 4.59
C ASP A 101 7.39 0.60 3.50
N VAL A 102 7.93 -0.56 3.88
CA VAL A 102 8.13 -1.70 2.97
C VAL A 102 6.80 -2.43 2.80
N ILE A 103 6.40 -2.64 1.56
CA ILE A 103 5.18 -3.37 1.24
C ILE A 103 5.33 -4.85 1.66
N SER A 104 4.34 -5.33 2.41
CA SER A 104 4.28 -6.73 2.87
C SER A 104 3.50 -7.60 1.89
N VAL A 105 2.36 -7.10 1.41
CA VAL A 105 1.45 -7.85 0.54
C VAL A 105 0.79 -6.95 -0.49
N CYS A 106 0.53 -7.52 -1.66
CA CYS A 106 -0.23 -6.94 -2.75
C CYS A 106 -1.67 -7.44 -2.74
N VAL A 107 -2.63 -6.56 -2.99
CA VAL A 107 -4.05 -6.78 -2.72
C VAL A 107 -4.87 -6.66 -3.99
N ARG A 108 -5.66 -7.67 -4.31
CA ARG A 108 -6.55 -7.67 -5.48
C ARG A 108 -7.97 -8.06 -5.14
N ALA A 109 -8.92 -7.54 -5.90
CA ALA A 109 -10.33 -7.87 -5.74
C ALA A 109 -10.56 -9.37 -5.90
N ILE A 110 -11.43 -9.94 -5.05
CA ILE A 110 -11.91 -11.30 -5.23
C ILE A 110 -12.82 -11.28 -6.46
N GLN A 111 -12.34 -11.83 -7.58
CA GLN A 111 -13.17 -12.01 -8.77
C GLN A 111 -14.18 -13.12 -8.46
N PHE A 112 -15.43 -12.76 -8.16
CA PHE A 112 -16.53 -13.70 -8.26
C PHE A 112 -16.73 -13.98 -9.75
N LYS A 113 -16.16 -15.08 -10.24
CA LYS A 113 -16.58 -15.63 -11.53
C LYS A 113 -18.04 -16.12 -11.33
N PRO A 114 -19.02 -15.57 -12.06
CA PRO A 114 -20.38 -16.08 -12.01
C PRO A 114 -20.46 -17.54 -12.51
#